data_AF-A0A3P7RQS5-F1
#
_entry.id   AF-A0A3P7RQS5-F1
#
_cell.length_a   1.000
_cell.length_b   1.000
_cell.length_c   1.000
_cell.angle_alpha   90.00
_cell.angle_beta   90.00
_cell.angle_gamma   90.00
#
_symmetry.space_group_name_H-M   'P 1'
#
loop_
_entity.id
_entity.type
_entity.pdbx_description
1 polymer ?
#
loop_
_entity_poly.entity_id
_entity_poly.type
_entity_poly.pdbx_seq_one_letter_code
_entity_poly.pdbx_strand_id
1 'polypeptide(L)'
;MAKAAKAVGSLQTDSFVIRFNPDCYCTTVRHAEDEDIEKQRRLVAEAAEFLLVQQLPNLVRDCLQRSVMPLDGASLSEAMHTRGINIRYLGKLIRCIQNVRQLAYLKVCLETILILLFVEMTIISVAELLCRCAKHMFRGYLQPVSAAQSAAAVAHFLNCFLTSTEPSATFCSEEVSF
;
A
#
# COMPACT_ATOMS: atom_id res chain seq x y z
N MET A 1 20.90 -17.43 25.31
CA MET A 1 19.67 -16.69 24.95
C MET A 1 19.69 -15.23 25.43
N ALA A 2 20.03 -14.94 26.69
CA ALA A 2 20.07 -13.56 27.22
C ALA A 2 20.78 -12.51 26.34
N LYS A 3 21.96 -12.82 25.78
CA LYS A 3 22.69 -11.91 24.89
C LYS A 3 21.92 -11.59 23.60
N ALA A 4 21.27 -12.59 23.00
CA ALA A 4 20.45 -12.42 21.80
C ALA A 4 19.15 -11.67 22.10
N ALA A 5 18.48 -12.02 23.21
CA ALA A 5 17.27 -11.33 23.67
C ALA A 5 17.53 -9.83 23.93
N LYS A 6 18.65 -9.50 24.58
CA LYS A 6 19.08 -8.11 24.77
C LYS A 6 19.40 -7.41 23.44
N ALA A 7 20.01 -8.11 22.48
CA ALA A 7 20.37 -7.54 21.18
C ALA A 7 19.16 -7.11 20.34
N VAL A 8 18.03 -7.82 20.45
CA VAL A 8 16.78 -7.49 19.74
C VAL A 8 15.82 -6.62 20.56
N GLY A 9 16.27 -6.07 21.69
CA GLY A 9 15.43 -5.23 22.55
C GLY A 9 14.31 -5.97 23.29
N SER A 10 14.46 -7.27 23.53
CA SER A 10 13.48 -8.07 24.30
C SER A 10 13.33 -7.54 25.73
N LEU A 11 12.10 -7.62 26.25
CA LEU A 11 11.77 -7.31 27.65
C LEU A 11 12.20 -8.41 28.62
N GLN A 12 12.40 -9.64 28.13
CA GLN A 12 12.79 -10.80 28.92
C GLN A 12 14.15 -11.34 28.45
N THR A 13 14.91 -11.96 29.34
CA THR A 13 16.25 -12.50 29.04
C THR A 13 16.24 -13.95 28.59
N ASP A 14 15.18 -14.69 28.94
CA ASP A 14 14.97 -16.10 28.64
C ASP A 14 14.08 -16.33 27.41
N SER A 15 13.33 -15.31 26.98
CA SER A 15 12.47 -15.36 25.80
C SER A 15 12.53 -14.07 24.95
N PHE A 16 11.99 -14.13 23.74
CA PHE A 16 11.86 -12.97 22.85
C PHE A 16 10.49 -12.32 23.00
N VAL A 17 10.39 -11.33 23.89
CA VAL A 17 9.19 -10.52 24.09
C VAL A 17 9.49 -9.11 23.64
N ILE A 18 9.14 -8.80 22.39
CA ILE A 18 9.33 -7.47 21.80
C ILE A 18 7.97 -6.77 21.83
N ARG A 19 7.96 -5.52 22.32
CA ARG A 19 6.79 -4.65 22.28
C ARG A 19 7.18 -3.32 21.66
N PHE A 20 6.34 -2.83 20.76
CA PHE A 20 6.51 -1.53 20.12
C PHE A 20 5.55 -0.55 20.75
N ASN A 21 6.04 0.63 21.13
CA ASN A 21 5.19 1.73 21.57
C ASN A 21 4.71 2.51 20.33
N PRO A 22 3.42 2.43 19.94
CA PRO A 22 2.92 3.17 18.78
C PRO A 22 2.94 4.70 18.99
N ASP A 23 2.98 5.16 20.24
CA ASP A 23 2.87 6.56 20.62
C ASP A 23 4.21 7.24 20.88
N CYS A 24 5.35 6.55 20.71
CA CYS A 24 6.68 7.10 21.01
C CYS A 24 7.05 8.34 20.18
N TYR A 25 6.39 8.57 19.03
CA TYR A 25 6.52 9.78 18.21
C TYR A 25 5.37 10.78 18.40
N CYS A 26 4.39 10.48 19.25
CA CYS A 26 3.24 11.33 19.48
C CYS A 26 3.61 12.47 20.43
N THR A 27 3.44 13.72 20.00
CA THR A 27 3.79 14.90 20.82
C THR A 27 2.74 15.22 21.89
N THR A 28 1.54 14.65 21.78
CA THR A 28 0.42 14.90 22.71
C THR A 28 0.33 13.87 23.83
N VAL A 29 1.06 12.75 23.73
CA VAL A 29 1.05 11.69 24.75
C VAL A 29 2.11 12.01 25.81
N ARG A 30 1.72 11.93 27.09
CA ARG A 30 2.66 12.05 28.22
C ARG A 30 3.17 10.65 28.58
N HIS A 31 4.48 10.47 28.46
CA HIS A 31 5.16 9.25 28.86
C HIS A 31 5.59 9.29 30.33
N ALA A 32 5.73 8.13 30.95
CA ALA A 32 6.27 8.06 32.31
C ALA A 32 7.76 8.41 32.34
N GLU A 33 8.25 8.95 33.46
CA GLU A 33 9.64 9.45 33.59
C GLU A 33 10.68 8.33 33.50
N ASP A 34 10.30 7.10 33.82
CA ASP A 34 11.14 5.90 33.77
C ASP A 34 11.18 5.23 32.39
N GLU A 35 10.39 5.70 31.42
CA GLU A 35 10.39 5.16 30.07
C GLU A 35 11.59 5.64 29.25
N ASP A 36 12.33 4.68 28.67
CA ASP A 36 13.35 4.95 27.67
C ASP A 36 12.72 5.16 26.28
N ILE A 37 12.13 6.34 26.07
CA ILE A 37 11.43 6.71 24.84
C ILE A 37 12.34 6.68 23.62
N GLU A 38 13.62 7.01 23.78
CA GLU A 38 14.56 7.01 22.65
C GLU A 38 14.84 5.59 22.17
N LYS A 39 15.01 4.64 23.09
CA LYS A 39 15.10 3.22 22.73
C LYS A 39 13.81 2.71 22.08
N GLN A 40 12.64 3.11 22.58
CA GLN A 40 11.36 2.73 21.97
C GLN A 40 11.22 3.26 20.54
N ARG A 41 11.55 4.53 20.29
CA ARG A 41 11.58 5.15 18.95
C ARG A 41 12.49 4.38 18.01
N ARG A 42 13.70 4.07 18.47
CA ARG A 42 14.66 3.29 17.69
C ARG A 42 14.12 1.92 17.30
N LEU A 43 13.49 1.19 18.23
CA LEU A 43 12.87 -0.11 17.92
C LEU A 43 11.75 0.01 16.87
N VAL A 44 10.91 1.06 16.97
CA VAL A 44 9.86 1.32 15.98
C VAL A 44 10.45 1.67 14.62
N ALA A 45 11.52 2.48 14.58
CA ALA A 45 12.21 2.84 13.34
C ALA A 45 12.87 1.63 12.68
N GLU A 46 13.57 0.78 13.44
CA GLU A 46 14.19 -0.45 12.96
C GLU A 46 13.13 -1.43 12.40
N ALA A 47 11.98 -1.56 13.07
CA ALA A 47 10.87 -2.36 12.57
C ALA A 47 10.26 -1.79 11.27
N ALA A 48 10.08 -0.48 11.18
CA ALA A 48 9.59 0.18 9.97
C ALA A 48 10.57 0.05 8.80
N GLU A 49 11.88 0.16 9.06
CA GLU A 49 12.92 -0.07 8.07
C GLU A 49 12.91 -1.53 7.59
N PHE A 50 12.80 -2.50 8.51
CA PHE A 50 12.68 -3.91 8.16
C PHE A 50 11.50 -4.19 7.24
N LEU A 51 10.33 -3.58 7.50
CA LEU A 51 9.17 -3.72 6.61
C LEU A 51 9.47 -3.23 5.18
N LEU A 52 10.18 -2.11 5.05
CA LEU A 52 10.44 -1.47 3.76
C LEU A 52 11.60 -2.08 2.99
N VAL A 53 12.67 -2.46 3.69
CA VAL A 53 13.94 -2.91 3.09
C VAL A 53 13.97 -4.43 2.95
N GLN A 54 13.25 -5.16 3.81
CA GLN A 54 13.24 -6.63 3.79
C GLN A 54 11.88 -7.19 3.37
N GLN A 55 10.81 -6.90 4.11
CA GLN A 55 9.51 -7.56 3.88
C GLN A 55 8.89 -7.19 2.53
N LEU A 56 8.94 -5.91 2.15
CA LEU A 56 8.36 -5.45 0.89
C LEU A 56 9.08 -6.05 -0.34
N PRO A 57 10.42 -6.04 -0.45
CA PRO A 57 11.11 -6.78 -1.52
C PRO A 57 10.91 -8.29 -1.46
N ASN A 58 10.82 -8.89 -0.27
CA ASN A 58 10.56 -10.31 -0.11
C ASN A 58 9.17 -10.70 -0.61
N LEU A 59 8.14 -9.89 -0.35
CA LEU A 59 6.80 -10.08 -0.93
C LEU A 59 6.87 -10.14 -2.47
N VAL A 60 7.59 -9.20 -3.10
CA VAL A 60 7.77 -9.22 -4.56
C VAL A 60 8.49 -10.51 -5.00
N ARG A 61 9.56 -10.91 -4.30
CA ARG A 61 10.29 -12.15 -4.61
C ARG A 61 9.41 -13.39 -4.49
N ASP A 62 8.60 -13.48 -3.44
CA ASP A 62 7.70 -14.61 -3.20
C ASP A 62 6.63 -14.71 -4.28
N CYS A 63 6.17 -13.57 -4.80
CA CYS A 63 5.30 -13.52 -5.98
C CYS A 63 6.00 -14.04 -7.25
N LEU A 64 7.28 -13.69 -7.45
CA LEU A 64 8.07 -14.18 -8.59
C LEU A 64 8.32 -15.69 -8.50
N GLN A 65 8.50 -16.21 -7.30
CA GLN A 65 8.68 -17.63 -7.03
C GLN A 65 7.36 -18.41 -7.00
N ARG A 66 6.22 -17.73 -7.20
CA ARG A 66 4.85 -18.30 -7.14
C ARG A 66 4.51 -18.94 -5.79
N SER A 67 5.20 -18.53 -4.74
CA SER A 67 4.86 -18.91 -3.35
C SER A 67 3.62 -18.15 -2.87
N VAL A 68 3.41 -16.94 -3.40
CA VAL A 68 2.22 -16.13 -3.18
C VAL A 68 1.73 -15.60 -4.52
N MET A 69 0.44 -15.74 -4.83
CA MET A 69 -0.12 -15.28 -6.10
C MET A 69 -1.39 -14.47 -5.85
N PRO A 70 -1.29 -13.15 -5.65
CA PRO A 70 -2.48 -12.31 -5.56
C PRO A 70 -3.16 -12.29 -6.93
N LEU A 71 -4.45 -12.62 -6.96
CA LEU A 71 -5.27 -12.67 -8.17
C LEU A 71 -6.07 -11.39 -8.38
N ASP A 72 -6.24 -10.60 -7.32
CA ASP A 72 -7.04 -9.39 -7.28
C ASP A 72 -6.53 -8.43 -6.18
N GLY A 73 -7.16 -7.25 -6.07
CA GLY A 73 -6.77 -6.25 -5.08
C GLY A 73 -6.99 -6.69 -3.63
N ALA A 74 -7.97 -7.56 -3.38
CA ALA A 74 -8.26 -8.09 -2.05
C ALA A 74 -7.16 -9.06 -1.57
N SER A 75 -6.82 -10.05 -2.39
CA SER A 75 -5.72 -10.99 -2.12
C SER A 75 -4.36 -10.30 -2.08
N LEU A 76 -4.13 -9.24 -2.87
CA LEU A 76 -2.95 -8.39 -2.75
C LEU A 76 -2.89 -7.70 -1.38
N SER A 77 -3.99 -7.10 -0.95
CA SER A 77 -4.08 -6.42 0.36
C SER A 77 -3.85 -7.41 1.51
N GLU A 78 -4.41 -8.62 1.42
CA GLU A 78 -4.19 -9.69 2.38
C GLU A 78 -2.71 -10.13 2.40
N ALA A 79 -2.10 -10.36 1.24
CA ALA A 79 -0.70 -10.76 1.13
C ALA A 79 0.27 -9.72 1.75
N MET A 80 -0.07 -8.44 1.67
CA MET A 80 0.65 -7.36 2.36
C MET A 80 0.43 -7.44 3.88
N HIS A 81 -0.82 -7.52 4.33
CA HIS A 81 -1.16 -7.52 5.76
C HIS A 81 -0.63 -8.74 6.51
N THR A 82 -0.64 -9.93 5.90
CA THR A 82 -0.08 -11.16 6.50
C THR A 82 1.42 -11.05 6.75
N ARG A 83 2.13 -10.17 6.01
CA ARG A 83 3.55 -9.84 6.26
C ARG A 83 3.76 -8.60 7.15
N GLY A 84 2.69 -8.08 7.75
CA GLY A 84 2.74 -6.86 8.57
C GLY A 84 2.96 -5.57 7.76
N ILE A 85 2.81 -5.61 6.43
CA ILE A 85 3.01 -4.45 5.57
C ILE A 85 1.69 -3.67 5.50
N ASN A 86 1.71 -2.43 5.98
CA ASN A 86 0.55 -1.55 5.88
C ASN A 86 0.22 -1.23 4.41
N ILE A 87 -1.05 -1.26 4.05
CA ILE A 87 -1.52 -0.96 2.68
C ILE A 87 -1.15 0.44 2.18
N ARG A 88 -0.83 1.38 3.08
CA ARG A 88 -0.28 2.71 2.72
C ARG A 88 1.03 2.59 1.92
N TYR A 89 1.76 1.49 2.06
CA TYR A 89 2.97 1.22 1.30
C TYR A 89 2.72 0.67 -0.11
N LEU A 90 1.45 0.55 -0.57
CA LEU A 90 1.11 0.08 -1.92
C LEU A 90 1.83 0.87 -3.02
N GLY A 91 1.93 2.19 -2.88
CA GLY A 91 2.70 3.01 -3.83
C GLY A 91 4.20 2.68 -3.86
N LYS A 92 4.78 2.29 -2.72
CA LYS A 92 6.18 1.83 -2.65
C LYS A 92 6.32 0.44 -3.28
N LEU A 93 5.34 -0.45 -3.06
CA LEU A 93 5.29 -1.77 -3.69
C LEU A 93 5.33 -1.64 -5.22
N ILE A 94 4.47 -0.79 -5.80
CA ILE A 94 4.42 -0.53 -7.24
C ILE A 94 5.78 -0.08 -7.77
N ARG A 95 6.47 0.84 -7.06
CA ARG A 95 7.82 1.28 -7.43
C ARG A 95 8.85 0.14 -7.35
N CYS A 96 8.76 -0.72 -6.34
CA CYS A 96 9.62 -1.90 -6.24
C CYS A 96 9.43 -2.84 -7.43
N ILE A 97 8.18 -3.13 -7.83
CA ILE A 97 7.85 -3.95 -9.00
C ILE A 97 8.42 -3.33 -10.28
N GLN A 98 8.23 -2.02 -10.48
CA GLN A 98 8.74 -1.28 -11.64
C GLN A 98 10.28 -1.32 -11.74
N ASN A 99 10.98 -1.16 -10.62
CA ASN A 99 12.45 -1.21 -10.59
C ASN A 99 12.98 -2.59 -11.02
N VAL A 100 12.34 -3.68 -10.60
CA VAL A 100 12.76 -5.02 -11.05
C VAL A 100 12.47 -5.21 -12.54
N ARG A 101 11.36 -4.68 -13.07
CA ARG A 101 11.08 -4.69 -14.51
C ARG A 101 12.13 -3.93 -15.33
N GLN A 102 12.62 -2.79 -14.85
CA GLN A 102 13.70 -2.04 -15.53
C GLN A 102 15.01 -2.84 -15.57
N LEU A 103 15.35 -3.49 -14.46
CA LEU A 103 16.51 -4.40 -14.38
C LEU A 103 16.33 -5.63 -15.28
N ALA A 104 15.11 -6.14 -15.42
CA ALA A 104 14.76 -7.25 -16.32
C ALA A 104 14.92 -6.87 -17.79
N TYR A 105 14.48 -5.68 -18.19
CA TYR A 105 14.61 -5.21 -19.56
C TYR A 105 16.09 -5.09 -20.01
N LEU A 106 16.96 -4.70 -19.07
CA LEU A 106 18.41 -4.62 -19.31
C LEU A 106 19.10 -6.00 -19.28
N LYS A 107 18.53 -6.97 -18.54
CA LYS A 107 18.97 -8.38 -18.54
C LYS A 107 18.09 -9.19 -19.51
N VAL A 108 18.53 -9.28 -20.76
CA VAL A 108 17.95 -10.14 -21.83
C VAL A 108 17.73 -11.61 -21.39
N CYS A 109 18.27 -12.05 -20.26
CA CYS A 109 18.13 -13.39 -19.70
C CYS A 109 16.91 -13.63 -18.77
N LEU A 110 16.02 -12.67 -18.54
CA LEU A 110 14.80 -12.95 -17.78
C LEU A 110 13.77 -13.65 -18.67
N GLU A 111 13.42 -14.89 -18.32
CA GLU A 111 12.46 -15.73 -19.05
C GLU A 111 11.12 -15.01 -19.29
N THR A 112 10.48 -15.30 -20.43
CA THR A 112 9.18 -14.72 -20.83
C THR A 112 8.10 -14.84 -19.75
N ILE A 113 8.13 -15.92 -18.97
CA ILE A 113 7.20 -16.16 -17.86
C ILE A 113 7.34 -15.09 -16.76
N LEU A 114 8.56 -14.64 -16.47
CA LEU A 114 8.79 -13.65 -15.42
C LEU A 114 8.24 -12.27 -15.81
N ILE A 115 8.33 -11.90 -17.10
CA ILE A 115 7.80 -10.66 -17.64
C ILE A 115 6.27 -10.62 -17.49
N LEU A 116 5.58 -11.72 -17.79
CA LEU A 116 4.13 -11.82 -17.63
C LEU A 116 3.70 -11.64 -16.17
N LEU A 117 4.39 -12.28 -15.23
CA LEU A 117 4.12 -12.14 -13.80
C LEU A 117 4.30 -10.69 -13.30
N PHE A 118 5.33 -9.98 -13.79
CA PHE A 118 5.51 -8.56 -13.48
C PHE A 118 4.37 -7.70 -14.01
N VAL A 119 3.87 -7.99 -15.21
CA VAL A 119 2.77 -7.25 -15.81
C VAL A 119 1.50 -7.48 -14.99
N GLU A 120 1.16 -8.72 -14.65
CA GLU A 120 -0.02 -9.05 -13.83
C GLU A 120 0.04 -8.36 -12.45
N MET A 121 1.15 -8.50 -11.73
CA MET A 121 1.29 -7.88 -10.40
C MET A 121 1.21 -6.35 -10.49
N THR A 122 1.75 -5.75 -11.56
CA THR A 122 1.65 -4.30 -11.79
C THR A 122 0.20 -3.89 -12.02
N ILE A 123 -0.54 -4.61 -12.89
CA ILE A 123 -1.93 -4.31 -13.20
C ILE A 123 -2.78 -4.36 -11.92
N ILE A 124 -2.67 -5.45 -11.15
CA ILE A 124 -3.44 -5.62 -9.91
C ILE A 124 -3.09 -4.52 -8.91
N SER A 125 -1.81 -4.22 -8.72
CA SER A 125 -1.37 -3.19 -7.77
C SER A 125 -1.83 -1.79 -8.16
N VAL A 126 -1.77 -1.45 -9.45
CA VAL A 126 -2.23 -0.16 -9.97
C VAL A 126 -3.75 -0.07 -9.91
N ALA A 127 -4.47 -1.12 -10.27
CA ALA A 127 -5.93 -1.17 -10.16
C ALA A 127 -6.40 -0.98 -8.72
N GLU A 128 -5.78 -1.69 -7.76
CA GLU A 128 -6.08 -1.52 -6.33
C GLU A 128 -5.80 -0.10 -5.83
N LEU A 129 -4.70 0.52 -6.28
CA LEU A 129 -4.38 1.92 -5.96
C LEU A 129 -5.46 2.87 -6.52
N LEU A 130 -5.83 2.72 -7.79
CA LEU A 130 -6.85 3.54 -8.45
C LEU A 130 -8.21 3.39 -7.79
N CYS A 131 -8.65 2.16 -7.47
CA CYS A 131 -9.90 1.89 -6.77
C CYS A 131 -9.95 2.57 -5.39
N ARG A 132 -8.82 2.59 -4.65
CA ARG A 132 -8.73 3.30 -3.36
C ARG A 132 -8.83 4.81 -3.52
N CYS A 133 -8.15 5.39 -4.50
CA CYS A 133 -8.24 6.80 -4.82
C CYS A 133 -9.67 7.19 -5.24
N ALA A 134 -10.28 6.41 -6.12
CA ALA A 134 -11.65 6.60 -6.57
C ALA A 134 -12.63 6.56 -5.40
N LYS A 135 -12.55 5.55 -4.53
CA LYS A 135 -13.35 5.47 -3.30
C LYS A 135 -13.18 6.69 -2.40
N HIS A 136 -11.96 7.19 -2.25
CA HIS A 136 -11.67 8.36 -1.43
C HIS A 136 -12.35 9.62 -2.00
N MET A 137 -12.18 9.89 -3.29
CA MET A 137 -12.82 11.02 -3.97
C MET A 137 -14.34 10.90 -3.97
N PHE A 138 -14.86 9.70 -4.27
CA PHE A 138 -16.29 9.42 -4.33
C PHE A 138 -17.01 9.75 -3.03
N ARG A 139 -16.41 9.44 -1.88
CA ARG A 139 -16.97 9.77 -0.56
C ARG A 139 -17.21 11.27 -0.37
N GLY A 140 -16.29 12.11 -0.84
CA GLY A 140 -16.44 13.57 -0.78
C GLY A 140 -17.55 14.06 -1.69
N TYR A 141 -17.62 13.54 -2.92
CA TYR A 141 -18.67 13.93 -3.87
C TYR A 141 -20.07 13.44 -3.48
N LEU A 142 -20.18 12.29 -2.82
CA LEU A 142 -21.47 11.73 -2.43
C LEU A 142 -22.04 12.37 -1.16
N GLN A 143 -21.20 12.91 -0.26
CA GLN A 143 -21.64 13.48 1.02
C GLN A 143 -22.75 14.55 0.89
N PRO A 144 -22.71 15.52 -0.06
CA PRO A 144 -23.77 16.51 -0.22
C PRO A 144 -24.97 16.02 -1.05
N VAL A 145 -24.92 14.83 -1.65
CA VAL A 145 -25.94 14.35 -2.59
C VAL A 145 -27.15 13.83 -1.83
N SER A 146 -28.34 14.31 -2.20
CA SER A 146 -29.60 13.81 -1.63
C SER A 146 -29.85 12.34 -1.99
N ALA A 147 -30.59 11.62 -1.15
CA ALA A 147 -30.93 10.22 -1.41
C ALA A 147 -31.66 10.02 -2.75
N ALA A 148 -32.47 10.99 -3.18
CA ALA A 148 -33.18 10.96 -4.46
C ALA A 148 -32.25 11.01 -5.68
N GLN A 149 -31.07 11.63 -5.55
CA GLN A 149 -30.10 11.81 -6.64
C GLN A 149 -28.91 10.85 -6.55
N SER A 150 -28.83 10.02 -5.50
CA SER A 150 -27.68 9.15 -5.26
C SER A 150 -27.41 8.18 -6.40
N ALA A 151 -28.46 7.59 -7.00
CA ALA A 151 -28.30 6.69 -8.14
C ALA A 151 -27.68 7.39 -9.36
N ALA A 152 -28.14 8.60 -9.69
CA ALA A 152 -27.59 9.39 -10.79
C ALA A 152 -26.14 9.81 -10.52
N ALA A 153 -25.83 10.23 -9.29
CA ALA A 153 -24.47 10.59 -8.88
C ALA A 153 -23.50 9.39 -8.92
N VAL A 154 -23.94 8.21 -8.45
CA VAL A 154 -23.15 6.96 -8.54
C VAL A 154 -22.88 6.60 -10.00
N ALA A 155 -23.91 6.60 -10.85
CA ALA A 155 -23.78 6.27 -12.27
C ALA A 155 -22.84 7.24 -12.99
N HIS A 156 -22.99 8.55 -12.74
CA HIS A 156 -22.12 9.57 -13.32
C HIS A 156 -20.66 9.37 -12.90
N PHE A 157 -20.41 9.17 -11.60
CA PHE A 157 -19.05 8.92 -11.10
C PHE A 157 -18.42 7.67 -11.74
N LEU A 158 -19.16 6.56 -11.80
CA LEU A 158 -18.66 5.31 -12.38
C LEU A 158 -18.42 5.44 -13.89
N ASN A 159 -19.29 6.15 -14.61
CA ASN A 159 -19.08 6.44 -16.03
C ASN A 159 -17.79 7.24 -16.23
N CYS A 160 -17.54 8.27 -15.42
CA CYS A 160 -16.28 9.02 -15.47
C CYS A 160 -15.06 8.16 -15.08
N PHE A 161 -15.21 7.23 -14.13
CA PHE A 161 -14.10 6.40 -13.65
C PHE A 161 -13.72 5.26 -14.60
N LEU A 162 -14.71 4.63 -15.25
CA LEU A 162 -14.52 3.43 -16.08
C LEU A 162 -14.38 3.73 -17.57
N THR A 163 -14.85 4.89 -18.02
CA THR A 163 -14.77 5.25 -19.45
C THR A 163 -13.37 5.76 -19.77
N SER A 164 -12.75 5.15 -20.77
CA SER A 164 -11.60 5.72 -21.47
C SER A 164 -12.09 6.73 -22.50
N THR A 165 -12.33 7.98 -22.09
CA THR A 165 -12.56 9.04 -23.07
C THR A 165 -11.21 9.42 -23.68
N GLU A 166 -11.02 9.22 -24.99
CA GLU A 166 -10.14 10.15 -25.70
C GLU A 166 -10.73 11.55 -25.47
N PRO A 167 -9.91 12.60 -25.24
CA PRO A 167 -10.43 13.93 -25.01
C PRO A 167 -11.17 14.42 -26.27
N SER A 168 -12.47 14.15 -26.36
CA SER A 168 -13.35 14.77 -27.32
C SER A 168 -13.52 16.22 -26.87
N ALA A 169 -12.82 17.12 -27.55
CA ALA A 169 -13.06 18.55 -27.48
C ALA A 169 -14.49 18.83 -27.95
N THR A 170 -15.45 18.76 -27.05
CA THR A 170 -16.81 19.25 -27.31
C THR A 170 -17.35 19.83 -26.01
N PHE A 171 -16.88 21.04 -25.68
CA PHE A 171 -17.64 21.94 -24.85
C PHE A 171 -18.92 22.29 -25.61
N CYS A 172 -20.05 21.72 -25.21
CA CYS A 172 -21.35 22.24 -25.59
C CYS A 172 -21.67 23.42 -24.67
N SER A 173 -21.50 24.63 -25.20
CA SER A 173 -22.09 25.84 -24.62
C SER A 173 -23.60 25.79 -24.85
N GLU A 174 -24.37 25.42 -23.85
CA GLU A 174 -25.78 25.81 -23.79
C GLU A 174 -25.86 27.02 -22.84
N GLU A 175 -25.92 28.21 -23.43
CA GLU A 175 -26.31 29.44 -22.74
C GLU A 175 -27.78 29.31 -22.32
N VAL A 176 -28.03 29.30 -21.01
CA VAL A 176 -29.37 29.53 -20.46
C VAL A 176 -29.59 31.04 -20.42
N SER A 177 -30.51 31.50 -21.26
CA SER A 177 -30.99 32.88 -21.31
C SER A 177 -31.73 33.23 -20.02
N PHE A 178 -31.36 34.34 -19.38
CA PHE A 178 -32.22 35.12 -18.49
C PHE A 178 -32.21 36.57 -18.96
#